data_AF-A0A7C1WBI0-F1
#
_entry.id   AF-A0A7C1WBI0-F1
#
_cell.length_a   1.000
_cell.length_b   1.000
_cell.length_c   1.000
_cell.angle_alpha   90.00
_cell.angle_beta   90.00
_cell.angle_gamma   90.00
#
_symmetry.space_group_name_H-M   'P 1'
#
loop_
_entity.id
_entity.type
_entity.pdbx_description
1 polymer ?
#
loop_
_entity_poly.entity_id
_entity_poly.type
_entity_poly.pdbx_seq_one_letter_code
_entity_poly.pdbx_strand_id
1 'polypeptide(L)'
;MKLINGIVGTVTMVVVLFTATAGICHAAKRVRPFNRIVIMLDSSGSFKARQMEALDRAVSLIDNISAVKVKRWEGQDEVIIISLDSMPEVLWEGTKKDLTSENVDYWKQRFEARKDYQGCTDVEKGLVLAADVLHREPLPEYMYCFVFSDLINEPPIGSIKKCAPVNLPSVPTKDFPWETFADVNVEVLWMPIDQKFAWENAVRAAGLTSFRLHSESESAMVRIDAPKKARHVMNEEEMEAAKAKMIGFFHGIGTFALYVFGTGIAIAGILGAVIIFMRHKNKNNPTRR
;
A
#
# COMPACT_ATOMS: atom_id res chain seq x y z
N MET A 1 -26.28 -58.54 20.82
CA MET A 1 -26.62 -57.18 20.31
C MET A 1 -26.40 -56.06 21.34
N LYS A 2 -25.37 -56.13 22.23
CA LYS A 2 -25.08 -55.05 23.21
C LYS A 2 -23.71 -54.38 23.04
N LEU A 3 -22.89 -54.80 22.07
CA LEU A 3 -21.52 -54.28 21.89
C LEU A 3 -21.41 -53.09 20.93
N ILE A 4 -22.44 -52.76 20.16
CA ILE A 4 -22.36 -51.73 19.10
C ILE A 4 -22.63 -50.32 19.66
N ASN A 5 -23.36 -50.20 20.77
CA ASN A 5 -23.73 -48.91 21.36
C ASN A 5 -22.58 -48.23 22.15
N GLY A 6 -21.50 -48.95 22.45
CA GLY A 6 -20.34 -48.40 23.18
C GLY A 6 -19.33 -47.66 22.30
N ILE A 7 -19.34 -47.89 20.99
CA ILE A 7 -18.36 -47.30 20.04
C ILE A 7 -18.87 -45.97 19.48
N VAL A 8 -20.19 -45.78 19.41
CA VAL A 8 -20.79 -44.54 18.91
C VAL A 8 -20.64 -43.39 19.92
N GLY A 9 -20.63 -43.68 21.22
CA GLY A 9 -20.53 -42.65 22.27
C GLY A 9 -19.16 -41.97 22.41
N THR A 10 -18.08 -42.64 22.01
CA THR A 10 -16.71 -42.08 22.08
C THR A 10 -16.35 -41.23 20.87
N VAL A 11 -16.97 -41.47 19.70
CA VAL A 11 -16.72 -40.67 18.48
C VAL A 11 -17.35 -39.27 18.59
N THR A 12 -18.50 -39.14 19.25
CA THR A 12 -19.19 -37.84 19.40
C THR A 12 -18.49 -36.89 20.38
N MET A 13 -17.81 -37.42 21.40
CA MET A 13 -17.15 -36.58 22.42
C MET A 13 -15.85 -35.94 21.90
N VAL A 14 -15.19 -36.54 20.91
CA VAL A 14 -14.00 -35.96 20.25
C VAL A 14 -14.39 -34.76 19.37
N VAL A 15 -15.56 -34.77 18.72
CA VAL A 15 -16.00 -33.66 17.86
C VAL A 15 -16.40 -32.41 18.66
N VAL A 16 -16.92 -32.58 19.89
CA VAL A 16 -17.34 -31.44 20.74
C VAL A 16 -16.16 -30.73 21.41
N LEU A 17 -15.02 -31.39 21.63
CA LEU A 17 -13.80 -30.69 22.07
C LEU A 17 -13.14 -29.86 20.96
N PHE A 18 -13.49 -30.07 19.70
CA PHE A 18 -12.94 -29.32 18.56
C PHE A 18 -13.62 -27.97 18.30
N THR A 19 -14.82 -27.72 18.85
CA THR A 19 -15.53 -26.45 18.63
C THR A 19 -15.19 -25.37 19.67
N ALA A 20 -14.60 -25.74 20.80
CA ALA A 20 -14.32 -24.80 21.90
C ALA A 20 -12.97 -24.04 21.79
N THR A 21 -12.08 -24.43 20.87
CA THR A 21 -10.79 -23.73 20.64
C THR A 21 -10.79 -22.84 19.40
N ALA A 22 -11.95 -22.57 18.80
CA ALA A 22 -12.12 -21.41 17.92
C ALA A 22 -12.28 -20.13 18.78
N GLY A 23 -11.35 -19.96 19.73
CA GLY A 23 -11.19 -18.74 20.48
C GLY A 23 -10.97 -17.61 19.48
N ILE A 24 -11.93 -16.69 19.51
CA ILE A 24 -12.05 -15.49 18.70
C ILE A 24 -10.71 -14.75 18.77
N CYS A 25 -9.83 -15.01 17.81
CA CYS A 25 -8.68 -14.17 17.56
C CYS A 25 -9.26 -12.93 16.90
N HIS A 26 -9.59 -11.91 17.70
CA HIS A 26 -9.72 -10.54 17.22
C HIS A 26 -8.36 -10.14 16.65
N ALA A 27 -8.08 -10.60 15.43
CA ALA A 27 -7.00 -10.06 14.62
C ALA A 27 -7.40 -8.61 14.36
N ALA A 28 -6.83 -7.68 15.13
CA ALA A 28 -6.83 -6.27 14.79
C ALA A 28 -6.56 -6.17 13.29
N LYS A 29 -7.46 -5.51 12.56
CA LYS A 29 -7.45 -5.45 11.09
C LYS A 29 -6.19 -4.68 10.69
N ARG A 30 -5.05 -5.37 10.58
CA ARG A 30 -3.76 -4.76 10.22
C ARG A 30 -3.95 -3.99 8.93
N VAL A 31 -3.70 -2.69 8.97
CA VAL A 31 -3.66 -1.87 7.76
C VAL A 31 -2.58 -2.46 6.87
N ARG A 32 -2.94 -2.81 5.64
CA ARG A 32 -1.98 -3.40 4.71
C ARG A 32 -1.04 -2.29 4.23
N PRO A 33 0.27 -2.55 4.10
CA PRO A 33 1.21 -1.53 3.66
C PRO A 33 0.83 -1.07 2.25
N PHE A 34 0.85 0.24 2.05
CA PHE A 34 0.57 0.89 0.78
C PHE A 34 1.47 2.12 0.62
N ASN A 35 1.71 2.54 -0.61
CA ASN A 35 2.37 3.81 -0.90
C ASN A 35 1.34 4.90 -1.16
N ARG A 36 1.71 6.15 -0.89
CA ARG A 36 0.96 7.32 -1.35
C ARG A 36 1.76 8.11 -2.38
N ILE A 37 1.12 8.41 -3.50
CA ILE A 37 1.75 8.98 -4.67
C ILE A 37 0.97 10.23 -5.06
N VAL A 38 1.61 11.39 -4.94
CA VAL A 38 1.07 12.66 -5.43
C VAL A 38 1.67 12.96 -6.80
N ILE A 39 0.81 13.35 -7.74
CA ILE A 39 1.18 13.85 -9.06
C ILE A 39 0.67 15.28 -9.17
N MET A 40 1.57 16.24 -9.32
CA MET A 40 1.25 17.65 -9.49
C MET A 40 1.46 18.06 -10.94
N LEU A 41 0.46 18.69 -11.54
CA LEU A 41 0.48 19.13 -12.93
C LEU A 41 0.33 20.64 -13.01
N ASP A 42 1.31 21.29 -13.60
CA ASP A 42 1.29 22.72 -13.83
C ASP A 42 0.41 23.09 -15.03
N SER A 43 -0.58 23.96 -14.79
CA SER A 43 -1.46 24.50 -15.83
C SER A 43 -1.23 25.97 -16.13
N SER A 44 -0.16 26.55 -15.59
CA SER A 44 0.20 27.96 -15.76
C SER A 44 0.56 28.34 -17.19
N GLY A 45 0.49 29.64 -17.46
CA GLY A 45 0.89 30.23 -18.73
C GLY A 45 2.37 30.02 -19.07
N SER A 46 3.29 30.09 -18.09
CA SER A 46 4.73 29.88 -18.31
C SER A 46 5.04 28.45 -18.72
N PHE A 47 4.27 27.48 -18.20
CA PHE A 47 4.44 26.06 -18.50
C PHE A 47 3.66 25.56 -19.73
N LYS A 48 2.89 26.45 -20.40
CA LYS A 48 1.93 26.08 -21.46
C LYS A 48 2.51 25.23 -22.59
N ALA A 49 3.76 25.47 -22.99
CA ALA A 49 4.41 24.72 -24.07
C ALA A 49 4.63 23.23 -23.74
N ARG A 50 4.61 22.87 -22.44
CA ARG A 50 4.91 21.51 -21.94
C ARG A 50 3.71 20.82 -21.30
N GLN A 51 2.59 21.51 -21.11
CA GLN A 51 1.41 20.95 -20.44
C GLN A 51 0.95 19.60 -21.01
N MET A 52 0.89 19.47 -22.35
CA MET A 52 0.48 18.22 -22.98
C MET A 52 1.51 17.10 -22.77
N GLU A 53 2.80 17.41 -22.84
CA GLU A 53 3.88 16.46 -22.60
C GLU A 53 3.88 15.99 -21.13
N ALA A 54 3.66 16.91 -20.18
CA ALA A 54 3.48 16.62 -18.77
C ALA A 54 2.27 15.73 -18.50
N LEU A 55 1.14 16.02 -19.17
CA LEU A 55 -0.08 15.22 -19.08
C LEU A 55 0.18 13.78 -19.56
N ASP A 56 0.81 13.61 -20.72
CA ASP A 56 1.13 12.29 -21.28
C ASP A 56 2.10 11.50 -20.38
N ARG A 57 3.07 12.19 -19.77
CA ARG A 57 4.01 11.58 -18.80
C ARG A 57 3.32 11.17 -17.50
N ALA A 58 2.39 11.98 -16.99
CA ALA A 58 1.59 11.62 -15.83
C ALA A 58 0.69 10.40 -16.11
N VAL A 59 0.07 10.33 -17.29
CA VAL A 59 -0.72 9.16 -17.73
C VAL A 59 0.18 7.92 -17.81
N SER A 60 1.34 8.05 -18.45
CA SER A 60 2.30 6.95 -18.56
C SER A 60 2.77 6.44 -17.19
N LEU A 61 2.98 7.36 -16.24
CA LEU A 61 3.30 7.00 -14.85
C LEU A 61 2.14 6.24 -14.19
N ILE A 62 0.91 6.72 -14.34
CA ILE A 62 -0.30 6.05 -13.82
C ILE A 62 -0.44 4.65 -14.43
N ASP A 63 -0.19 4.49 -15.73
CA ASP A 63 -0.21 3.19 -16.41
C ASP A 63 0.88 2.26 -15.90
N ASN A 64 2.09 2.78 -15.66
CA ASN A 64 3.18 2.01 -15.05
C ASN A 64 2.82 1.57 -13.63
N ILE A 65 2.25 2.47 -12.82
CA ILE A 65 1.75 2.15 -11.48
C ILE A 65 0.68 1.06 -11.58
N SER A 66 -0.29 1.19 -12.49
CA SER A 66 -1.41 0.25 -12.63
C SER A 66 -0.94 -1.15 -13.06
N ALA A 67 0.08 -1.24 -13.91
CA ALA A 67 0.64 -2.48 -14.44
C ALA A 67 1.37 -3.35 -13.39
N VAL A 68 1.83 -2.77 -12.27
CA VAL A 68 2.55 -3.52 -11.23
C VAL A 68 1.62 -4.58 -10.59
N LYS A 69 1.94 -5.87 -10.71
CA LYS A 69 1.09 -6.92 -10.11
C LYS A 69 1.05 -6.81 -8.58
N VAL A 70 -0.15 -6.63 -8.02
CA VAL A 70 -0.43 -6.61 -6.57
C VAL A 70 -1.14 -7.90 -6.18
N LYS A 71 -0.69 -8.54 -5.11
CA LYS A 71 -1.35 -9.76 -4.60
C LYS A 71 -2.56 -9.38 -3.75
N ARG A 72 -3.55 -10.28 -3.65
CA ARG A 72 -4.82 -10.02 -2.93
C ARG A 72 -4.63 -9.59 -1.47
N TRP A 73 -3.50 -9.88 -0.85
CA TRP A 73 -3.17 -9.55 0.54
C TRP A 73 -2.29 -8.31 0.72
N GLU A 74 -1.83 -7.67 -0.35
CA GLU A 74 -1.07 -6.42 -0.32
C GLU A 74 -2.04 -5.21 -0.28
N GLY A 75 -1.57 -4.06 0.20
CA GLY A 75 -2.31 -2.80 0.12
C GLY A 75 -2.35 -2.30 -1.32
N GLN A 76 -3.37 -1.50 -1.65
CA GLN A 76 -3.42 -0.82 -2.93
C GLN A 76 -2.78 0.55 -2.74
N ASP A 77 -1.81 0.89 -3.58
CA ASP A 77 -1.22 2.22 -3.57
C ASP A 77 -2.30 3.27 -3.85
N GLU A 78 -2.18 4.40 -3.16
CA GLU A 78 -3.05 5.55 -3.29
C GLU A 78 -2.40 6.58 -4.22
N VAL A 79 -3.17 7.09 -5.17
CA VAL A 79 -2.73 8.10 -6.13
C VAL A 79 -3.60 9.34 -5.96
N ILE A 80 -2.97 10.50 -5.90
CA ILE A 80 -3.62 11.80 -5.80
C ILE A 80 -3.07 12.69 -6.91
N ILE A 81 -3.95 13.33 -7.67
CA ILE A 81 -3.59 14.24 -8.75
C ILE A 81 -3.99 15.66 -8.32
N ILE A 82 -3.03 16.57 -8.32
CA ILE A 82 -3.19 17.96 -7.89
C ILE A 82 -2.91 18.88 -9.07
N SER A 83 -3.76 19.90 -9.27
CA SER A 83 -3.45 20.99 -10.19
C SER A 83 -2.51 21.99 -9.53
N LEU A 84 -1.54 22.48 -10.28
CA LEU A 84 -0.68 23.59 -9.91
C LEU A 84 -1.06 24.79 -10.79
N ASP A 85 -1.77 25.73 -10.18
CA ASP A 85 -2.32 26.93 -10.82
C ASP A 85 -2.54 28.01 -9.74
N SER A 86 -3.30 29.06 -10.04
CA SER A 86 -3.59 30.14 -9.08
C SER A 86 -4.32 29.65 -7.83
N MET A 87 -5.00 28.51 -7.88
CA MET A 87 -5.73 27.93 -6.76
C MET A 87 -5.57 26.41 -6.74
N PRO A 88 -4.39 25.89 -6.34
CA PRO A 88 -4.10 24.46 -6.37
C PRO A 88 -5.18 23.61 -5.68
N GLU A 89 -5.57 22.50 -6.30
CA GLU A 89 -6.66 21.64 -5.83
C GLU A 89 -6.41 20.17 -6.20
N VAL A 90 -6.91 19.25 -5.37
CA VAL A 90 -6.98 17.83 -5.71
C VAL A 90 -8.03 17.62 -6.81
N LEU A 91 -7.57 17.24 -8.00
CA LEU A 91 -8.42 16.90 -9.15
C LEU A 91 -9.00 15.50 -9.03
N TRP A 92 -8.23 14.59 -8.46
CA TRP A 92 -8.57 13.18 -8.34
C TRP A 92 -7.80 12.53 -7.19
N GLU A 93 -8.46 11.62 -6.48
CA GLU A 93 -7.89 10.85 -5.36
C GLU A 93 -8.54 9.47 -5.38
N GLY A 94 -7.73 8.42 -5.26
CA GLY A 94 -8.24 7.06 -5.23
C GLY A 94 -7.13 6.02 -5.18
N THR A 95 -7.54 4.75 -5.19
CA THR A 95 -6.59 3.64 -5.20
C THR A 95 -6.18 3.27 -6.62
N LYS A 96 -5.09 2.52 -6.73
CA LYS A 96 -4.69 1.84 -7.96
C LYS A 96 -5.84 1.06 -8.62
N LYS A 97 -6.71 0.42 -7.83
CA LYS A 97 -7.85 -0.31 -8.39
C LYS A 97 -8.81 0.66 -9.07
N ASP A 98 -9.07 1.79 -8.44
CA ASP A 98 -9.97 2.81 -8.96
C ASP A 98 -9.40 3.40 -10.26
N LEU A 99 -8.07 3.60 -10.35
CA LEU A 99 -7.40 3.99 -11.59
C LEU A 99 -7.64 3.04 -12.76
N THR A 100 -7.73 1.73 -12.51
CA THR A 100 -8.01 0.74 -13.59
C THR A 100 -9.49 0.64 -13.98
N SER A 101 -10.39 1.06 -13.09
CA SER A 101 -11.83 0.98 -13.32
C SER A 101 -12.45 2.30 -13.76
N GLU A 102 -11.85 3.42 -13.42
CA GLU A 102 -12.30 4.75 -13.80
C GLU A 102 -11.72 5.16 -15.15
N ASN A 103 -12.49 5.97 -15.88
CA ASN A 103 -12.00 6.55 -17.11
C ASN A 103 -10.95 7.62 -16.77
N VAL A 104 -9.69 7.38 -17.15
CA VAL A 104 -8.57 8.33 -17.10
C VAL A 104 -8.95 9.71 -17.66
N ASP A 105 -9.94 9.79 -18.56
CA ASP A 105 -10.46 11.04 -19.10
C ASP A 105 -11.08 11.98 -18.05
N TYR A 106 -11.57 11.47 -16.91
CA TYR A 106 -12.27 12.29 -15.93
C TYR A 106 -11.38 13.38 -15.32
N TRP A 107 -10.21 12.99 -14.79
CA TRP A 107 -9.31 13.95 -14.17
C TRP A 107 -8.63 14.83 -15.23
N LYS A 108 -8.40 14.31 -16.44
CA LYS A 108 -7.91 15.10 -17.59
C LYS A 108 -8.88 16.22 -17.95
N GLN A 109 -10.18 15.90 -18.06
CA GLN A 109 -11.21 16.89 -18.32
C GLN A 109 -11.29 17.92 -17.19
N ARG A 110 -11.15 17.49 -15.92
CA ARG A 110 -11.06 18.43 -14.79
C ARG A 110 -9.84 19.34 -14.92
N PHE A 111 -8.67 18.82 -15.27
CA PHE A 111 -7.46 19.61 -15.50
C PHE A 111 -7.66 20.63 -16.63
N GLU A 112 -8.16 20.18 -17.78
CA GLU A 112 -8.41 21.03 -18.95
C GLU A 112 -9.50 22.08 -18.71
N ALA A 113 -10.47 21.81 -17.84
CA ALA A 113 -11.52 22.76 -17.47
C ALA A 113 -11.00 23.92 -16.61
N ARG A 114 -9.80 23.82 -16.04
CA ARG A 114 -9.23 24.83 -15.13
C ARG A 114 -8.60 26.04 -15.82
N LYS A 115 -9.01 26.34 -17.05
CA LYS A 115 -8.52 27.50 -17.84
C LYS A 115 -8.66 28.82 -17.09
N ASP A 116 -9.69 28.95 -16.26
CA ASP A 116 -9.93 30.16 -15.46
C ASP A 116 -8.86 30.42 -14.39
N TYR A 117 -8.09 29.39 -14.01
CA TYR A 117 -7.07 29.47 -12.95
C TYR A 117 -5.63 29.56 -13.49
N GLN A 118 -5.43 29.47 -14.81
CA GLN A 118 -4.10 29.43 -15.46
C GLN A 118 -3.35 30.77 -15.48
N GLY A 119 -3.99 31.83 -14.99
CA GLY A 119 -3.43 33.18 -15.04
C GLY A 119 -2.21 33.37 -14.14
N CYS A 120 -2.13 32.62 -13.05
CA CYS A 120 -1.09 32.68 -12.02
C CYS A 120 -0.74 31.26 -11.55
N THR A 121 0.31 31.12 -10.74
CA THR A 121 0.77 29.84 -10.19
C THR A 121 1.15 30.02 -8.73
N ASP A 122 0.48 29.29 -7.83
CA ASP A 122 0.83 29.27 -6.41
C ASP A 122 1.55 27.97 -6.06
N VAL A 123 2.87 27.97 -6.31
CA VAL A 123 3.73 26.78 -6.13
C VAL A 123 3.80 26.39 -4.66
N GLU A 124 3.93 27.37 -3.76
CA GLU A 124 4.02 27.12 -2.32
C GLU A 124 2.74 26.49 -1.80
N LYS A 125 1.58 27.06 -2.11
CA LYS A 125 0.29 26.48 -1.69
C LYS A 125 0.05 25.11 -2.30
N GLY A 126 0.48 24.87 -3.54
CA GLY A 126 0.38 23.57 -4.18
C GLY A 126 1.23 22.52 -3.46
N LEU A 127 2.46 22.86 -3.10
CA LEU A 127 3.34 21.96 -2.35
C LEU A 127 2.84 21.73 -0.92
N VAL A 128 2.34 22.76 -0.24
CA VAL A 128 1.70 22.59 1.08
C VAL A 128 0.50 21.64 0.99
N LEU A 129 -0.36 21.79 -0.03
CA LEU A 129 -1.46 20.87 -0.27
C LEU A 129 -0.95 19.44 -0.52
N ALA A 130 0.14 19.27 -1.27
CA ALA A 130 0.76 17.97 -1.50
C ALA A 130 1.27 17.35 -0.19
N ALA A 131 1.93 18.13 0.68
CA ALA A 131 2.39 17.68 1.98
C ALA A 131 1.21 17.24 2.88
N ASP A 132 0.13 18.02 2.91
CA ASP A 132 -1.07 17.71 3.70
C ASP A 132 -1.72 16.39 3.29
N VAL A 133 -1.84 16.12 1.98
CA VAL A 133 -2.40 14.85 1.52
C VAL A 133 -1.43 13.69 1.74
N LEU A 134 -0.12 13.91 1.62
CA LEU A 134 0.88 12.87 1.83
C LEU A 134 0.88 12.34 3.27
N HIS A 135 0.67 13.21 4.26
CA HIS A 135 0.70 12.88 5.69
C HIS A 135 -0.65 12.52 6.30
N ARG A 136 -1.72 12.44 5.49
CA ARG A 136 -3.06 12.07 5.96
C ARG A 136 -3.08 10.64 6.51
N GLU A 137 -3.70 10.43 7.67
CA GLU A 137 -3.89 9.07 8.19
C GLU A 137 -4.86 8.24 7.31
N PRO A 138 -4.62 6.93 7.08
CA PRO A 138 -3.50 6.14 7.60
C PRO A 138 -2.17 6.51 6.94
N LEU A 139 -1.06 6.49 7.69
CA LEU A 139 0.26 6.77 7.12
C LEU A 139 0.71 5.68 6.12
N PRO A 140 1.24 6.07 4.95
CA PRO A 140 1.78 5.14 3.97
C PRO A 140 3.18 4.63 4.36
N GLU A 141 3.62 3.55 3.73
CA GLU A 141 5.00 3.03 3.87
C GLU A 141 6.02 3.96 3.20
N TYR A 142 5.68 4.44 2.00
CA TYR A 142 6.50 5.40 1.26
C TYR A 142 5.64 6.49 0.65
N MET A 143 6.19 7.71 0.64
CA MET A 143 5.59 8.90 0.06
C MET A 143 6.38 9.32 -1.19
N TYR A 144 5.66 9.58 -2.28
CA TYR A 144 6.21 10.04 -3.55
C TYR A 144 5.47 11.28 -4.03
N CYS A 145 6.18 12.27 -4.53
CA CYS A 145 5.62 13.47 -5.13
C CYS A 145 6.29 13.74 -6.48
N PHE A 146 5.55 13.60 -7.56
CA PHE A 146 6.01 13.91 -8.91
C PHE A 146 5.44 15.26 -9.31
N VAL A 147 6.30 16.23 -9.63
CA VAL A 147 5.91 17.60 -9.95
C VAL A 147 6.32 17.91 -11.38
N PHE A 148 5.34 18.15 -12.24
CA PHE A 148 5.57 18.55 -13.63
C PHE A 148 5.34 20.05 -13.76
N SER A 149 6.39 20.84 -13.56
CA SER A 149 6.31 22.32 -13.45
C SER A 149 7.68 22.97 -13.65
N ASP A 150 7.67 24.22 -14.09
CA ASP A 150 8.86 25.08 -14.07
C ASP A 150 9.17 25.65 -12.67
N LEU A 151 8.28 25.45 -11.68
CA LEU A 151 8.30 25.99 -10.31
C LEU A 151 8.39 27.51 -10.24
N ILE A 152 7.92 28.23 -11.26
CA ILE A 152 7.80 29.69 -11.19
C ILE A 152 6.60 30.02 -10.28
N ASN A 153 6.88 30.65 -9.13
CA ASN A 153 5.86 31.05 -8.17
C ASN A 153 5.42 32.49 -8.45
N GLU A 154 4.15 32.65 -8.83
CA GLU A 154 3.50 33.93 -9.07
C GLU A 154 2.10 33.94 -8.44
N PRO A 155 1.98 33.80 -7.11
CA PRO A 155 0.70 33.56 -6.45
C PRO A 155 -0.31 34.70 -6.68
N PRO A 156 -1.63 34.41 -6.67
CA PRO A 156 -2.64 35.45 -6.90
C PRO A 156 -2.69 36.49 -5.78
N ILE A 157 -2.87 37.76 -6.13
CA ILE A 157 -3.02 38.89 -5.22
C ILE A 157 -4.43 39.50 -5.36
N GLY A 158 -5.29 39.24 -4.38
CA GLY A 158 -6.64 39.77 -4.30
C GLY A 158 -7.64 39.21 -5.32
N SER A 159 -7.17 38.56 -6.39
CA SER A 159 -7.97 37.85 -7.38
C SER A 159 -7.13 36.79 -8.10
N ILE A 160 -7.75 35.68 -8.51
CA ILE A 160 -7.09 34.59 -9.27
C ILE A 160 -6.49 35.04 -10.61
N LYS A 161 -6.90 36.21 -11.13
CA LYS A 161 -6.43 36.75 -12.42
C LYS A 161 -5.28 37.76 -12.28
N LYS A 162 -4.91 38.13 -11.06
CA LYS A 162 -3.87 39.14 -10.81
C LYS A 162 -2.76 38.49 -10.01
N CYS A 163 -1.58 38.36 -10.60
CA CYS A 163 -0.47 37.64 -9.99
C CYS A 163 0.45 38.58 -9.23
N ALA A 164 1.17 38.03 -8.27
CA ALA A 164 2.34 38.67 -7.69
C ALA A 164 3.41 38.88 -8.77
N PRO A 165 4.27 39.91 -8.63
CA PRO A 165 5.42 40.07 -9.50
C PRO A 165 6.31 38.81 -9.45
N VAL A 166 6.67 38.30 -10.62
CA VAL A 166 7.58 37.16 -10.73
C VAL A 166 8.98 37.62 -10.32
N ASN A 167 9.51 37.08 -9.22
CA ASN A 167 10.91 37.24 -8.85
C ASN A 167 11.67 35.99 -9.32
N LEU A 168 12.43 36.10 -10.41
CA LEU A 168 13.25 35.00 -10.90
C LEU A 168 14.70 35.11 -10.37
N PRO A 169 15.30 34.00 -9.92
CA PRO A 169 14.68 32.69 -9.71
C PRO A 169 13.73 32.72 -8.49
N SER A 170 12.62 31.99 -8.61
CA SER A 170 11.55 31.94 -7.61
C SER A 170 11.79 30.79 -6.66
N VAL A 171 12.23 31.05 -5.42
CA VAL A 171 12.40 30.02 -4.39
C VAL A 171 11.32 30.15 -3.31
N PRO A 172 10.98 29.06 -2.60
CA PRO A 172 10.02 29.13 -1.50
C PRO A 172 10.43 30.15 -0.44
N THR A 173 9.44 30.78 0.18
CA THR A 173 9.63 31.68 1.32
C THR A 173 10.33 30.99 2.49
N LYS A 174 10.86 31.79 3.43
CA LYS A 174 11.54 31.27 4.64
C LYS A 174 10.63 30.43 5.53
N ASP A 175 9.32 30.68 5.47
CA ASP A 175 8.30 30.01 6.27
C ASP A 175 7.76 28.75 5.58
N PHE A 176 8.31 28.38 4.42
CA PHE A 176 7.93 27.16 3.72
C PHE A 176 8.27 25.91 4.56
N PRO A 177 7.34 24.97 4.75
CA PRO A 177 7.48 23.85 5.70
C PRO A 177 8.34 22.71 5.13
N TRP A 178 9.63 22.97 4.93
CA TRP A 178 10.59 22.01 4.37
C TRP A 178 10.62 20.67 5.10
N GLU A 179 10.40 20.68 6.41
CA GLU A 179 10.39 19.49 7.28
C GLU A 179 9.33 18.47 6.86
N THR A 180 8.22 18.91 6.25
CA THR A 180 7.17 18.01 5.77
C THR A 180 7.61 17.19 4.56
N PHE A 181 8.75 17.52 3.94
CA PHE A 181 9.29 16.79 2.78
C PHE A 181 10.48 15.90 3.14
N ALA A 182 10.85 15.79 4.42
CA ALA A 182 12.02 15.00 4.85
C ALA A 182 11.93 13.52 4.41
N ASP A 183 10.75 12.92 4.51
CA ASP A 183 10.49 11.50 4.18
C ASP A 183 9.79 11.32 2.83
N VAL A 184 9.68 12.38 2.03
CA VAL A 184 9.01 12.36 0.73
C VAL A 184 10.04 12.25 -0.39
N ASN A 185 9.83 11.31 -1.31
CA ASN A 185 10.60 11.23 -2.54
C ASN A 185 10.02 12.21 -3.56
N VAL A 186 10.60 13.40 -3.67
CA VAL A 186 10.13 14.44 -4.59
C VAL A 186 10.94 14.40 -5.88
N GLU A 187 10.26 14.46 -7.02
CA GLU A 187 10.87 14.50 -8.34
C GLU A 187 10.20 15.59 -9.18
N VAL A 188 10.96 16.62 -9.53
CA VAL A 188 10.48 17.77 -10.30
C VAL A 188 11.06 17.75 -11.69
N LEU A 189 10.21 17.92 -12.70
CA LEU A 189 10.60 17.88 -14.12
C LEU A 189 10.27 19.19 -14.85
N TRP A 190 11.14 19.51 -15.80
CA TRP A 190 11.13 20.64 -16.73
C TRP A 190 11.38 22.01 -16.12
N MET A 191 12.28 22.07 -15.15
CA MET A 191 12.71 23.36 -14.58
C MET A 191 13.67 24.11 -15.53
N PRO A 192 13.54 25.43 -15.67
CA PRO A 192 14.60 26.26 -16.24
C PRO A 192 15.90 26.11 -15.45
N ILE A 193 17.06 26.26 -16.11
CA ILE A 193 18.37 25.97 -15.49
C ILE A 193 18.64 26.86 -14.26
N ASP A 194 18.41 28.16 -14.38
CA ASP A 194 18.64 29.11 -13.27
C ASP A 194 17.68 28.84 -12.10
N GLN A 195 16.45 28.44 -12.42
CA GLN A 195 15.43 28.07 -11.47
C GLN A 195 15.80 26.78 -10.72
N LYS A 196 16.28 25.75 -11.44
CA LYS A 196 16.83 24.53 -10.86
C LYS A 196 17.98 24.84 -9.91
N PHE A 197 18.93 25.67 -10.32
CA PHE A 197 20.09 26.02 -9.49
C PHE A 197 19.67 26.69 -8.17
N ALA A 198 18.72 27.63 -8.23
CA ALA A 198 18.24 28.30 -7.02
C ALA A 198 17.49 27.33 -6.09
N TRP A 199 16.64 26.47 -6.64
CA TRP A 199 15.93 25.44 -5.86
C TRP A 199 16.89 24.40 -5.26
N GLU A 200 17.91 23.96 -5.98
CA GLU A 200 18.91 23.03 -5.45
C GLU A 200 19.63 23.62 -4.22
N ASN A 201 19.94 24.92 -4.26
CA ASN A 201 20.54 25.59 -3.10
C ASN A 201 19.58 25.67 -1.92
N ALA A 202 18.29 25.96 -2.16
CA ALA A 202 17.26 25.99 -1.11
C ALA A 202 17.03 24.61 -0.48
N VAL A 203 16.86 23.57 -1.31
CA VAL A 203 16.72 22.16 -0.90
C VAL A 203 17.93 21.70 -0.08
N ARG A 204 19.14 22.03 -0.54
CA ARG A 204 20.38 21.70 0.18
C ARG A 204 20.47 22.42 1.51
N ALA A 205 20.09 23.69 1.58
CA ALA A 205 20.05 24.46 2.82
C ALA A 205 19.04 23.90 3.83
N ALA A 206 17.93 23.32 3.34
CA ALA A 206 16.95 22.61 4.15
C ALA A 206 17.39 21.19 4.56
N GLY A 207 18.52 20.67 4.03
CA GLY A 207 19.04 19.35 4.37
C GLY A 207 18.28 18.18 3.73
N LEU A 208 17.48 18.42 2.70
CA LEU A 208 16.69 17.39 2.03
C LEU A 208 17.53 16.64 0.98
N THR A 209 17.54 15.30 1.06
CA THR A 209 18.31 14.45 0.13
C THR A 209 17.45 13.71 -0.89
N SER A 210 16.15 13.59 -0.64
CA SER A 210 15.18 12.86 -1.47
C SER A 210 14.49 13.75 -2.52
N PHE A 211 14.88 15.02 -2.61
CA PHE A 211 14.30 16.00 -3.53
C PHE A 211 15.17 16.11 -4.78
N ARG A 212 14.68 15.59 -5.92
CA ARG A 212 15.39 15.54 -7.19
C ARG A 212 14.79 16.55 -8.17
N LEU A 213 15.65 17.42 -8.69
CA LEU A 213 15.27 18.53 -9.57
C LEU A 213 15.88 18.29 -10.95
N HIS A 214 15.04 18.29 -11.99
CA HIS A 214 15.46 18.05 -13.36
C HIS A 214 15.19 19.26 -14.23
N SER A 215 16.22 19.70 -14.95
CA SER A 215 16.09 20.77 -15.92
C SER A 215 15.27 20.34 -17.12
N GLU A 216 14.86 21.29 -17.97
CA GLU A 216 14.20 21.01 -19.25
C GLU A 216 14.95 19.96 -20.09
N SER A 217 16.28 20.07 -20.18
CA SER A 217 17.11 19.17 -20.98
C SER A 217 17.23 17.76 -20.38
N GLU A 218 17.25 17.65 -19.04
CA GLU A 218 17.40 16.37 -18.34
C GLU A 218 16.08 15.61 -18.31
N SER A 219 14.95 16.32 -18.22
CA SER A 219 13.63 15.75 -18.01
C SER A 219 13.20 14.78 -19.10
N ALA A 220 13.64 15.01 -20.34
CA ALA A 220 13.40 14.09 -21.46
C ALA A 220 14.03 12.70 -21.22
N MET A 221 15.18 12.66 -20.54
CA MET A 221 15.96 11.45 -20.27
C MET A 221 15.54 10.74 -18.98
N VAL A 222 14.83 11.43 -18.09
CA VAL A 222 14.34 10.86 -16.84
C VAL A 222 13.25 9.83 -17.13
N ARG A 223 13.46 8.61 -16.64
CA ARG A 223 12.47 7.54 -16.65
C ARG A 223 11.78 7.54 -15.30
N ILE A 224 10.51 7.94 -15.31
CA ILE A 224 9.65 7.88 -14.14
C ILE A 224 9.06 6.48 -14.07
N ASP A 225 9.71 5.62 -13.29
CA ASP A 225 9.26 4.26 -13.06
C ASP A 225 8.24 4.19 -11.91
N ALA A 226 7.44 3.12 -11.90
CA ALA A 226 6.52 2.88 -10.81
C ALA A 226 7.28 2.80 -9.46
N PRO A 227 6.72 3.39 -8.39
CA PRO A 227 7.29 3.30 -7.05
C PRO A 227 7.61 1.88 -6.58
N LYS A 228 8.57 1.78 -5.65
CA LYS A 228 8.91 0.49 -5.03
C LYS A 228 7.68 -0.05 -4.31
N LYS A 229 7.41 -1.35 -4.45
CA LYS A 229 6.30 -2.00 -3.77
C LYS A 229 6.40 -1.83 -2.25
N ALA A 230 5.33 -1.36 -1.62
CA ALA A 230 5.20 -1.34 -0.17
C ALA A 230 5.36 -2.78 0.38
N ARG A 231 6.21 -2.96 1.38
CA ARG A 231 6.44 -4.27 2.01
C ARG A 231 6.18 -4.15 3.49
N HIS A 232 5.50 -5.14 4.05
CA HIS A 232 5.33 -5.24 5.49
C HIS A 232 6.69 -5.59 6.11
N VAL A 233 7.33 -4.66 6.80
CA VAL A 233 8.45 -4.98 7.68
C VAL A 233 7.85 -5.55 8.96
N MET A 234 8.03 -6.84 9.20
CA MET A 234 7.56 -7.45 10.45
C MET A 234 8.45 -7.01 11.60
N ASN A 235 7.88 -6.35 12.60
CA ASN A 235 8.59 -6.05 13.85
C ASN A 235 8.91 -7.34 14.63
N GLU A 236 9.91 -7.28 15.52
CA GLU A 236 10.36 -8.43 16.31
C GLU A 236 9.22 -9.10 17.09
N GLU A 237 8.33 -8.32 17.70
CA GLU A 237 7.15 -8.82 18.43
C GLU A 237 6.19 -9.60 17.52
N GLU A 238 5.99 -9.14 16.27
CA GLU A 238 5.15 -9.86 15.32
C GLU A 238 5.83 -11.11 14.80
N MET A 239 7.15 -11.09 14.69
CA MET A 239 7.97 -12.25 14.37
C MET A 239 7.87 -13.31 15.47
N GLU A 240 7.92 -12.91 16.74
CA GLU A 240 7.73 -13.80 17.89
C GLU A 240 6.31 -14.34 17.97
N ALA A 241 5.29 -13.50 17.78
CA ALA A 241 3.90 -13.93 17.72
C ALA A 241 3.64 -14.89 16.55
N ALA A 242 4.26 -14.67 15.39
CA ALA A 242 4.19 -15.57 14.24
C ALA A 242 4.91 -16.90 14.50
N LYS A 243 6.08 -16.88 15.14
CA LYS A 243 6.79 -18.08 15.59
C LYS A 243 5.95 -18.87 16.59
N ALA A 244 5.37 -18.21 17.58
CA ALA A 244 4.50 -18.83 18.57
C ALA A 244 3.25 -19.48 17.93
N LYS A 245 2.62 -18.80 16.95
CA LYS A 245 1.53 -19.38 16.15
C LYS A 245 1.96 -20.61 15.36
N MET A 246 3.13 -20.57 14.70
CA MET A 246 3.65 -21.74 13.98
C MET A 246 3.95 -22.91 14.91
N ILE A 247 4.62 -22.67 16.03
CA ILE A 247 4.93 -23.70 17.03
C ILE A 247 3.63 -24.32 17.56
N GLY A 248 2.64 -23.49 17.91
CA GLY A 248 1.32 -23.96 18.34
C GLY A 248 0.59 -24.80 17.28
N PHE A 249 0.66 -24.39 16.01
CA PHE A 249 0.07 -25.15 14.90
C PHE A 249 0.74 -26.51 14.70
N PHE A 250 2.08 -26.56 14.68
CA PHE A 250 2.81 -27.82 14.56
C PHE A 250 2.65 -28.72 15.79
N HIS A 251 2.55 -28.15 16.98
CA HIS A 251 2.24 -28.91 18.19
C HIS A 251 0.84 -29.51 18.13
N GLY A 252 -0.15 -28.77 17.63
CA GLY A 252 -1.51 -29.26 17.40
C GLY A 252 -1.58 -30.39 16.38
N ILE A 253 -0.85 -30.29 15.27
CA ILE A 253 -0.76 -31.37 14.27
C ILE A 253 -0.06 -32.60 14.86
N GLY A 254 1.06 -32.39 15.57
CA GLY A 254 1.83 -33.47 16.18
C GLY A 254 1.03 -34.24 17.23
N THR A 255 0.32 -33.54 18.11
CA THR A 255 -0.58 -34.17 19.09
C THR A 255 -1.75 -34.87 18.42
N PHE A 256 -2.36 -34.29 17.39
CA PHE A 256 -3.42 -34.94 16.62
C PHE A 256 -2.95 -36.26 15.99
N ALA A 257 -1.80 -36.25 15.32
CA ALA A 257 -1.21 -37.46 14.76
C ALA A 257 -0.98 -38.52 15.84
N LEU A 258 -0.42 -38.13 16.99
CA LEU A 258 -0.17 -39.01 18.12
C LEU A 258 -1.45 -39.65 18.68
N TYR A 259 -2.53 -38.88 18.79
CA TYR A 259 -3.84 -39.39 19.21
C TYR A 259 -4.41 -40.39 18.21
N VAL A 260 -4.34 -40.10 16.91
CA VAL A 260 -4.84 -40.99 15.85
C VAL A 260 -4.04 -42.30 15.80
N PHE A 261 -2.71 -42.24 15.87
CA PHE A 261 -1.87 -43.43 15.88
C PHE A 261 -2.04 -44.24 17.18
N GLY A 262 -2.10 -43.57 18.33
CA GLY A 262 -2.30 -44.23 19.62
C GLY A 262 -3.65 -44.95 19.73
N THR A 263 -4.73 -44.32 19.28
CA THR A 263 -6.05 -44.96 19.23
C THR A 263 -6.10 -46.11 18.23
N GLY A 264 -5.46 -45.98 17.06
CA GLY A 264 -5.34 -47.07 16.09
C GLY A 264 -4.64 -48.31 16.66
N ILE A 265 -3.52 -48.12 17.38
CA ILE A 265 -2.78 -49.21 18.04
C ILE A 265 -3.63 -49.86 19.13
N ALA A 266 -4.33 -49.06 19.95
CA ALA A 266 -5.18 -49.58 21.01
C ALA A 266 -6.34 -50.44 20.45
N ILE A 267 -6.99 -49.98 19.37
CA ILE A 267 -8.07 -50.73 18.71
C ILE A 267 -7.53 -52.04 18.11
N ALA A 268 -6.37 -52.01 17.45
CA ALA A 268 -5.74 -53.21 16.90
C ALA A 268 -5.38 -54.23 18.01
N GLY A 269 -4.86 -53.76 19.15
CA GLY A 269 -4.56 -54.59 20.30
C GLY A 269 -5.81 -55.25 20.91
N ILE A 270 -6.91 -54.49 21.04
CA ILE A 270 -8.19 -55.00 21.54
C ILE A 270 -8.76 -56.04 20.57
N LEU A 271 -8.76 -55.78 19.26
CA LEU A 271 -9.21 -56.73 18.25
C LEU A 271 -8.37 -58.02 18.27
N GLY A 272 -7.05 -57.90 18.38
CA GLY A 272 -6.14 -59.04 18.53
C GLY A 272 -6.45 -59.87 19.77
N ALA A 273 -6.65 -59.22 20.93
CA ALA A 273 -7.01 -59.89 22.18
C ALA A 273 -8.37 -60.60 22.09
N VAL A 274 -9.37 -59.98 21.45
CA VAL A 274 -10.70 -60.59 21.22
C VAL A 274 -10.59 -61.83 20.31
N ILE A 275 -9.80 -61.76 19.23
CA ILE A 275 -9.59 -62.90 18.32
C ILE A 275 -8.90 -64.06 19.06
N ILE A 276 -7.89 -63.76 19.87
CA ILE A 276 -7.18 -64.78 20.68
C ILE A 276 -8.14 -65.40 21.70
N PHE A 277 -8.93 -64.58 22.41
CA PHE A 277 -9.92 -65.06 23.38
C PHE A 277 -11.00 -65.93 22.72
N MET A 278 -11.52 -65.53 21.56
CA MET A 278 -12.47 -66.34 20.79
C MET A 278 -11.86 -67.67 20.33
N ARG A 279 -10.60 -67.68 19.87
CA ARG A 279 -9.86 -68.91 19.52
C ARG A 279 -9.67 -69.84 20.72
N HIS A 280 -9.35 -69.29 21.89
CA HIS A 280 -9.17 -70.08 23.11
C HIS A 280 -10.50 -70.67 23.61
N LYS A 281 -11.59 -69.90 23.54
CA LYS A 281 -12.92 -70.38 23.92
C LYS A 281 -13.43 -71.48 22.98
N ASN A 282 -13.11 -71.39 21.67
CA ASN A 282 -13.51 -72.41 20.70
C ASN A 282 -12.73 -73.73 20.86
N LYS A 283 -11.51 -73.70 21.43
CA LYS A 283 -10.75 -74.92 21.79
C LYS A 283 -11.25 -75.61 23.06
N ASN A 284 -11.93 -74.89 23.96
CA ASN A 284 -12.41 -75.41 25.23
C ASN A 284 -13.88 -75.91 25.19
N ASN A 285 -14.48 -76.05 24.00
CA ASN A 285 -15.78 -76.68 23.84
C ASN A 285 -15.63 -78.08 23.21
N PRO A 286 -15.32 -79.13 24.01
CA PRO A 286 -15.48 -80.49 23.55
C PRO A 286 -16.98 -80.84 23.57
N THR A 287 -17.52 -81.15 22.38
CA THR A 287 -18.69 -82.00 22.12
C THR A 287 -20.07 -81.63 22.69
N ARG A 288 -21.01 -81.40 21.77
CA ARG A 288 -22.30 -82.12 21.63
C ARG A 288 -22.42 -82.41 20.12
N ARG A 289 -22.20 -83.62 19.59
CA ARG A 289 -23.05 -84.82 19.70
C ARG A 289 -24.51 -84.51 19.94
#